data_AF-A0A840D3S7-F1
#
_entry.id   AF-A0A840D3S7-F1
#
_cell.length_a   1.000
_cell.length_b   1.000
_cell.length_c   1.000
_cell.angle_alpha   90.00
_cell.angle_beta   90.00
_cell.angle_gamma   90.00
#
_symmetry.space_group_name_H-M   'P 1'
#
loop_
_entity.id
_entity.type
_entity.pdbx_description
1 polymer ?
#
loop_
_entity_poly.entity_id
_entity_poly.type
_entity_poly.pdbx_seq_one_letter_code
_entity_poly.pdbx_strand_id
1 'polypeptide(L)'
;MKHIKLPIVSLLSLLTFSVGYINAQNKEIPLFTEFRTAEEDENEEWNCKITNEKELGCYMLQLVSSKEKTAYNSQWVCVQVLDKPTRQLVQKIELNTSGRGDSFDIEDYNFDGHDDFSLLGGCGTLDNFYSYYFLFDTETKTFIESGFEGTNLVFDGSSKTITSRNRSRAGASVASQTYKLVDNQMILIEQQCLEAMRDEATGNVLFNEDNEIVFEEVDCHTHYLDMQLQSVGLTTNFKLRMAVYDENIAGGFVFYKGQAERIPIHYDREEVVEDRSGEGRPNTRQLFYNEIYQGEVNGVYVLTIQGAVCYDVRYIRGKDGRTFDLKLISQ
;
A
#
# COMPACT_ATOMS: atom_id res chain seq x y z
N MET A 1 -62.29 14.87 51.75
CA MET A 1 -62.10 13.54 51.11
C MET A 1 -60.61 13.21 51.20
N LYS A 2 -60.18 12.33 52.12
CA LYS A 2 -59.80 10.91 51.88
C LYS A 2 -58.67 10.81 50.83
N HIS A 3 -57.45 10.31 51.05
CA HIS A 3 -56.73 9.55 52.09
C HIS A 3 -55.20 9.76 51.84
N ILE A 4 -54.32 10.05 52.84
CA ILE A 4 -53.42 9.13 53.60
C ILE A 4 -52.39 8.39 52.69
N LYS A 5 -51.04 8.42 52.82
CA LYS A 5 -50.12 8.13 53.97
C LYS A 5 -48.64 8.53 53.65
N LEU A 6 -47.91 9.01 54.67
CA LEU A 6 -46.43 9.21 54.82
C LEU A 6 -45.65 7.86 54.93
N PRO A 7 -44.31 7.78 55.25
CA PRO A 7 -43.10 8.61 55.02
C PRO A 7 -41.87 7.75 54.56
N ILE A 8 -40.63 8.28 54.53
CA ILE A 8 -39.44 7.80 55.31
C ILE A 8 -38.19 8.66 55.02
N VAL A 9 -37.47 8.96 56.10
CA VAL A 9 -36.17 9.67 56.22
C VAL A 9 -35.01 8.69 56.09
N SER A 10 -33.89 9.06 55.44
CA SER A 10 -32.51 8.63 55.77
C SER A 10 -31.51 9.46 54.96
N LEU A 11 -30.75 10.38 55.55
CA LEU A 11 -29.43 10.23 56.20
C LEU A 11 -28.27 9.79 55.26
N LEU A 12 -27.49 10.80 54.83
CA LEU A 12 -26.02 10.92 54.87
C LEU A 12 -25.12 9.68 54.59
N SER A 13 -24.29 9.77 53.54
CA SER A 13 -22.84 9.54 53.64
C SER A 13 -22.08 9.90 52.35
N LEU A 14 -20.95 10.59 52.53
CA LEU A 14 -19.85 10.65 51.57
C LEU A 14 -19.43 9.23 51.18
N LEU A 15 -19.35 8.94 49.88
CA LEU A 15 -18.51 7.87 49.36
C LEU A 15 -17.37 8.48 48.55
N THR A 16 -16.17 8.25 49.07
CA THR A 16 -14.90 8.25 48.37
C THR A 16 -14.99 7.47 47.07
N PHE A 17 -14.80 8.13 45.93
CA PHE A 17 -14.48 7.43 44.68
C PHE A 17 -13.00 7.01 44.72
N SER A 18 -12.73 5.94 45.46
CA SER A 18 -11.60 5.06 45.21
C SER A 18 -12.16 3.79 44.58
N VAL A 19 -12.43 3.85 43.28
CA VAL A 19 -12.54 2.65 42.46
C VAL A 19 -11.30 2.65 41.59
N GLY A 20 -10.31 1.88 42.01
CA GLY A 20 -9.19 1.54 41.17
C GLY A 20 -9.71 0.87 39.91
N TYR A 21 -9.46 1.50 38.77
CA TYR A 21 -9.36 0.76 37.52
C TYR A 21 -8.13 -0.12 37.63
N ILE A 22 -8.30 -1.30 38.23
CA ILE A 22 -7.49 -2.45 37.85
C ILE A 22 -7.97 -2.77 36.44
N ASN A 23 -7.32 -2.18 35.44
CA ASN A 23 -7.24 -2.82 34.15
C ASN A 23 -6.55 -4.15 34.43
N ALA A 24 -7.32 -5.22 34.54
CA ALA A 24 -6.82 -6.54 34.25
C ALA A 24 -6.49 -6.55 32.76
N GLN A 25 -5.36 -5.94 32.38
CA GLN A 25 -4.69 -6.31 31.15
C GLN A 25 -4.45 -7.80 31.31
N ASN A 26 -5.05 -8.61 30.45
CA ASN A 26 -4.56 -9.96 30.23
C ASN A 26 -3.09 -9.80 29.85
N LYS A 27 -2.20 -10.00 30.83
CA LYS A 27 -0.76 -9.91 30.66
C LYS A 27 -0.34 -11.16 29.92
N GLU A 28 -0.49 -11.15 28.61
CA GLU A 28 -0.03 -12.26 27.80
C GLU A 28 1.49 -12.33 27.89
N ILE A 29 1.99 -13.51 28.23
CA ILE A 29 3.41 -13.81 28.29
C ILE A 29 3.86 -14.07 26.84
N PRO A 30 5.11 -13.76 26.45
CA PRO A 30 5.64 -14.18 25.16
C PRO A 30 5.40 -15.68 24.92
N LEU A 31 4.96 -16.02 23.72
CA LEU A 31 4.71 -17.40 23.30
C LEU A 31 6.02 -18.19 23.12
N PHE A 32 7.07 -17.50 22.68
CA PHE A 32 8.40 -18.05 22.52
C PHE A 32 9.40 -17.18 23.28
N THR A 33 10.31 -17.83 24.01
CA THR A 33 11.28 -17.17 24.88
C THR A 33 12.72 -17.61 24.63
N GLU A 34 12.92 -18.61 23.78
CA GLU A 34 14.23 -19.18 23.50
C GLU A 34 14.81 -18.58 22.23
N PHE A 35 16.01 -18.01 22.34
CA PHE A 35 16.79 -17.56 21.20
C PHE A 35 17.46 -18.73 20.50
N ARG A 36 17.63 -18.62 19.18
CA ARG A 36 18.45 -19.55 18.40
C ARG A 36 19.89 -19.50 18.89
N THR A 37 20.47 -20.67 19.11
CA THR A 37 21.87 -20.81 19.52
C THR A 37 22.80 -20.88 18.32
N ALA A 38 24.10 -20.65 18.53
CA ALA A 38 25.11 -20.80 17.48
C ALA A 38 25.20 -22.25 16.95
N GLU A 39 25.03 -23.25 17.82
CA GLU A 39 25.03 -24.67 17.42
C GLU A 39 23.84 -25.01 16.51
N GLU A 40 22.65 -24.47 16.79
CA GLU A 40 21.47 -24.64 15.93
C GLU A 40 21.66 -23.95 14.56
N ASP A 41 22.32 -22.79 14.54
CA ASP A 41 22.68 -22.07 13.31
C ASP A 41 23.70 -22.87 12.46
N GLU A 42 24.77 -23.37 13.09
CA GLU A 42 25.80 -24.21 12.44
C GLU A 42 25.23 -25.52 11.90
N ASN A 43 24.26 -26.12 12.61
CA ASN A 43 23.58 -27.34 12.17
C ASN A 43 22.48 -27.07 11.13
N GLU A 44 22.17 -25.81 10.85
CA GLU A 44 21.07 -25.36 10.01
C GLU A 44 19.70 -25.99 10.37
N GLU A 45 19.46 -26.20 11.66
CA GLU A 45 18.26 -26.88 12.16
C GLU A 45 17.78 -26.29 13.50
N TRP A 46 16.54 -25.79 13.53
CA TRP A 46 15.90 -25.28 14.75
C TRP A 46 14.37 -25.31 14.63
N ASN A 47 13.69 -25.28 15.77
CA ASN A 47 12.23 -25.27 15.82
C ASN A 47 11.74 -24.12 16.71
N CYS A 48 11.00 -23.19 16.11
CA CYS A 48 10.34 -22.06 16.75
C CYS A 48 11.25 -21.27 17.71
N LYS A 49 12.37 -20.77 17.19
CA LYS A 49 13.35 -19.98 17.94
C LYS A 49 13.26 -18.51 17.57
N ILE A 50 13.56 -17.64 18.53
CA ILE A 50 13.76 -16.21 18.27
C ILE A 50 15.07 -16.07 17.49
N THR A 51 15.00 -15.63 16.24
CA THR A 51 16.16 -15.49 15.35
C THR A 51 16.61 -14.06 15.18
N ASN A 52 15.73 -13.09 15.44
CA ASN A 52 16.10 -11.68 15.54
C ASN A 52 15.22 -10.95 16.53
N GLU A 53 15.78 -9.91 17.14
CA GLU A 53 15.09 -8.99 18.04
C GLU A 53 15.50 -7.55 17.70
N LYS A 54 14.51 -6.66 17.60
CA LYS A 54 14.76 -5.24 17.34
C LYS A 54 13.84 -4.36 18.19
N GLU A 55 14.35 -3.23 18.63
CA GLU A 55 13.56 -2.23 19.34
C GLU A 55 12.88 -1.29 18.32
N LEU A 56 11.60 -0.99 18.53
CA LEU A 56 10.83 -0.04 17.75
C LEU A 56 9.97 0.80 18.70
N GLY A 57 10.36 2.05 18.94
CA GLY A 57 9.68 2.93 19.88
C GLY A 57 9.51 2.31 21.28
N CYS A 58 8.25 2.11 21.68
CA CYS A 58 7.88 1.49 22.96
C CYS A 58 7.77 -0.04 22.89
N TYR A 59 8.05 -0.64 21.75
CA TYR A 59 7.92 -2.07 21.49
C TYR A 59 9.28 -2.75 21.31
N MET A 60 9.26 -4.06 21.48
CA MET A 60 10.33 -4.95 21.08
C MET A 60 9.76 -6.01 20.14
N LEU A 61 10.27 -6.05 18.93
CA LEU A 61 9.91 -7.01 17.89
C LEU A 61 10.79 -8.23 18.02
N GLN A 62 10.21 -9.42 18.01
CA GLN A 62 10.94 -10.69 17.97
C GLN A 62 10.46 -11.52 16.79
N LEU A 63 11.35 -11.83 15.85
CA LEU A 63 11.08 -12.76 14.76
C LEU A 63 11.29 -14.18 15.26
N VAL A 64 10.26 -15.01 15.13
CA VAL A 64 10.31 -16.44 15.43
C VAL A 64 10.32 -17.23 14.12
N SER A 65 11.27 -18.14 13.97
CA SER A 65 11.36 -19.00 12.79
C SER A 65 11.72 -20.44 13.15
N SER A 66 11.56 -21.32 12.17
CA SER A 66 11.98 -22.73 12.20
C SER A 66 12.80 -23.04 10.95
N LYS A 67 13.72 -24.00 11.02
CA LYS A 67 14.39 -24.55 9.84
C LYS A 67 14.57 -26.06 10.04
N GLU A 68 14.04 -26.83 9.10
CA GLU A 68 14.35 -28.25 9.01
C GLU A 68 15.70 -28.41 8.32
N LYS A 69 16.47 -29.43 8.73
CA LYS A 69 17.81 -29.69 8.20
C LYS A 69 17.91 -29.81 6.68
N THR A 70 16.84 -30.29 6.04
CA THR A 70 16.79 -30.46 4.58
C THR A 70 16.19 -29.26 3.85
N ALA A 71 15.64 -28.29 4.58
CA ALA A 71 15.01 -27.12 4.00
C ALA A 71 16.08 -26.11 3.57
N TYR A 72 15.94 -25.58 2.36
CA TYR A 72 16.87 -24.59 1.82
C TYR A 72 16.76 -23.24 2.56
N ASN A 73 15.54 -22.81 2.89
CA ASN A 73 15.27 -21.58 3.65
C ASN A 73 14.66 -21.90 5.02
N SER A 74 14.82 -21.00 5.98
CA SER A 74 13.99 -20.99 7.18
C SER A 74 12.55 -20.64 6.83
N GLN A 75 11.63 -21.07 7.69
CA GLN A 75 10.23 -20.69 7.67
C GLN A 75 9.98 -19.73 8.81
N TRP A 76 9.49 -18.54 8.49
CA TRP A 76 9.00 -17.66 9.53
C TRP A 76 7.72 -18.24 10.14
N VAL A 77 7.60 -18.11 11.45
CA VAL A 77 6.44 -18.57 12.22
C VAL A 77 5.58 -17.36 12.58
N CYS A 78 6.17 -16.39 13.29
CA CYS A 78 5.47 -15.17 13.67
C CYS A 78 6.45 -14.04 14.03
N VAL A 79 5.93 -12.82 14.10
CA VAL A 79 6.52 -11.74 14.90
C VAL A 79 5.77 -11.64 16.22
N GLN A 80 6.51 -11.65 17.33
CA GLN A 80 5.99 -11.26 18.63
C GLN A 80 6.31 -9.79 18.85
N VAL A 81 5.27 -8.98 19.08
CA VAL A 81 5.41 -7.58 19.46
C VAL A 81 5.22 -7.51 20.96
N LEU A 82 6.27 -7.12 21.66
CA LEU A 82 6.28 -7.04 23.11
C LEU A 82 6.30 -5.59 23.56
N ASP A 83 5.62 -5.28 24.65
CA ASP A 83 5.83 -4.02 25.37
C ASP A 83 7.26 -4.00 25.90
N LYS A 84 8.05 -2.99 25.55
CA LYS A 84 9.48 -2.95 25.85
C LYS A 84 9.78 -2.94 27.36
N PRO A 85 9.11 -2.12 28.19
CA PRO A 85 9.34 -2.12 29.65
C PRO A 85 8.94 -3.40 30.35
N THR A 86 7.78 -3.97 30.02
CA THR A 86 7.21 -5.10 30.78
C THR A 86 7.50 -6.47 30.15
N ARG A 87 7.95 -6.49 28.89
CA ARG A 87 8.16 -7.70 28.06
C ARG A 87 6.89 -8.55 27.90
N GLN A 88 5.72 -7.96 28.11
CA GLN A 88 4.44 -8.62 27.86
C GLN A 88 4.11 -8.61 26.38
N LEU A 89 3.49 -9.67 25.91
CA LEU A 89 3.00 -9.79 24.55
C LEU A 89 1.86 -8.79 24.33
N VAL A 90 2.03 -7.93 23.33
CA VAL A 90 1.02 -6.97 22.88
C VAL A 90 0.31 -7.51 21.64
N GLN A 91 1.06 -8.14 20.73
CA GLN A 91 0.54 -8.67 19.50
C GLN A 91 1.36 -9.87 19.03
N LYS A 92 0.68 -10.86 18.45
CA LYS A 92 1.30 -11.91 17.63
C LYS A 92 0.86 -11.68 16.18
N ILE A 93 1.83 -11.61 15.27
CA ILE A 93 1.60 -11.53 13.83
C ILE A 93 2.03 -12.86 13.23
N GLU A 94 1.06 -13.68 12.82
CA GLU A 94 1.34 -14.95 12.16
C GLU A 94 1.92 -14.68 10.76
N LEU A 95 3.01 -15.36 10.41
CA LEU A 95 3.65 -15.22 9.11
C LEU A 95 3.34 -16.46 8.28
N ASN A 96 2.51 -16.33 7.25
CA ASN A 96 2.09 -17.45 6.39
C ASN A 96 3.02 -17.64 5.18
N THR A 97 4.28 -17.21 5.27
CA THR A 97 5.20 -17.16 4.14
C THR A 97 6.61 -17.59 4.53
N SER A 98 7.35 -18.13 3.58
CA SER A 98 8.77 -18.47 3.76
C SER A 98 9.61 -17.21 3.56
N GLY A 99 10.42 -16.85 4.56
CA GLY A 99 11.40 -15.78 4.47
C GLY A 99 12.77 -16.28 4.04
N ARG A 100 13.55 -15.44 3.35
CA ARG A 100 14.94 -15.75 2.98
C ARG A 100 15.97 -15.12 3.91
N GLY A 101 15.53 -14.38 4.93
CA GLY A 101 16.41 -13.72 5.90
C GLY A 101 15.74 -13.58 7.26
N ASP A 102 16.55 -13.28 8.28
CA ASP A 102 16.09 -13.03 9.63
C ASP A 102 16.32 -11.54 9.99
N SER A 103 16.03 -10.59 9.10
CA SER A 103 16.37 -9.17 9.32
C SER A 103 15.13 -8.28 9.31
N PHE A 104 15.06 -7.40 10.31
CA PHE A 104 14.10 -6.29 10.38
C PHE A 104 14.72 -5.00 9.85
N ASP A 105 13.98 -4.29 9.01
CA ASP A 105 14.22 -2.87 8.72
C ASP A 105 13.10 -2.02 9.34
N ILE A 106 13.46 -0.82 9.81
CA ILE A 106 12.55 0.10 10.50
C ILE A 106 12.63 1.44 9.78
N GLU A 107 11.48 1.93 9.33
CA GLU A 107 11.30 3.19 8.60
C GLU A 107 9.80 3.56 8.63
N ASP A 108 9.45 4.79 8.32
CA ASP A 108 8.05 5.24 8.12
C ASP A 108 7.62 4.92 6.67
N TYR A 109 6.97 3.78 6.47
CA TYR A 109 6.66 3.26 5.14
C TYR A 109 5.36 3.85 4.56
N ASN A 110 4.49 4.45 5.39
CA ASN A 110 3.27 5.10 4.95
C ASN A 110 3.28 6.64 5.05
N PHE A 111 4.39 7.23 5.48
CA PHE A 111 4.62 8.67 5.62
C PHE A 111 3.71 9.35 6.64
N ASP A 112 3.29 8.62 7.68
CA ASP A 112 2.40 9.10 8.74
C ASP A 112 3.14 9.65 9.97
N GLY A 113 4.47 9.52 10.00
CA GLY A 113 5.34 9.98 11.08
C GLY A 113 5.56 8.95 12.21
N HIS A 114 5.07 7.72 12.05
CA HIS A 114 5.34 6.60 12.94
C HIS A 114 6.28 5.59 12.28
N ASP A 115 7.19 5.02 13.08
CA ASP A 115 8.06 3.95 12.60
C ASP A 115 7.24 2.68 12.38
N ASP A 116 7.40 2.11 11.19
CA ASP A 116 6.89 0.80 10.79
C ASP A 116 8.04 -0.23 10.78
N PHE A 117 7.77 -1.46 10.36
CA PHE A 117 8.84 -2.40 10.08
C PHE A 117 8.61 -3.22 8.83
N SER A 118 9.70 -3.74 8.27
CA SER A 118 9.66 -4.70 7.18
C SER A 118 10.54 -5.90 7.45
N LEU A 119 10.22 -6.99 6.75
CA LEU A 119 10.97 -8.24 6.75
C LEU A 119 11.38 -8.58 5.31
N LEU A 120 12.66 -8.84 5.10
CA LEU A 120 13.18 -9.21 3.78
C LEU A 120 12.61 -10.58 3.34
N GLY A 121 11.64 -10.54 2.43
CA GLY A 121 10.96 -11.72 1.91
C GLY A 121 11.88 -12.56 1.03
N GLY A 122 12.68 -11.92 0.18
CA GLY A 122 13.71 -12.59 -0.58
C GLY A 122 14.42 -11.74 -1.60
N CYS A 123 15.35 -12.40 -2.30
CA CYS A 123 16.11 -11.85 -3.41
C CYS A 123 15.84 -12.72 -4.64
N GLY A 124 15.27 -12.11 -5.67
CA GLY A 124 15.15 -12.65 -7.01
C GLY A 124 16.46 -12.50 -7.79
N THR A 125 16.45 -12.91 -9.05
CA THR A 125 17.60 -12.68 -9.94
C THR A 125 17.82 -11.20 -10.18
N LEU A 126 19.07 -10.81 -10.47
CA LEU A 126 19.44 -9.44 -10.87
C LEU A 126 19.12 -8.39 -9.80
N ASP A 127 19.30 -8.74 -8.53
CA ASP A 127 19.08 -7.85 -7.38
C ASP A 127 17.63 -7.35 -7.28
N ASN A 128 16.65 -8.19 -7.60
CA ASN A 128 15.24 -7.90 -7.34
C ASN A 128 14.87 -8.33 -5.91
N PHE A 129 15.00 -7.43 -4.95
CA PHE A 129 14.60 -7.69 -3.56
C PHE A 129 13.12 -7.40 -3.37
N TYR A 130 12.45 -8.19 -2.53
CA TYR A 130 11.09 -7.91 -2.08
C TYR A 130 11.00 -8.13 -0.58
N SER A 131 10.17 -7.33 0.08
CA SER A 131 9.98 -7.32 1.52
C SER A 131 8.49 -7.32 1.83
N TYR A 132 8.15 -7.79 3.02
CA TYR A 132 6.81 -7.66 3.60
C TYR A 132 6.84 -6.47 4.56
N TYR A 133 5.86 -5.59 4.46
CA TYR A 133 5.81 -4.34 5.24
C TYR A 133 4.63 -4.39 6.22
N PHE A 134 4.87 -3.93 7.43
CA PHE A 134 3.91 -3.95 8.53
C PHE A 134 3.78 -2.54 9.10
N LEU A 135 2.62 -1.93 8.86
CA LEU A 135 2.33 -0.54 9.22
C LEU A 135 1.80 -0.45 10.64
N PHE A 136 2.23 0.54 11.38
CA PHE A 136 1.72 0.83 12.72
C PHE A 136 0.37 1.53 12.64
N ASP A 137 -0.67 0.86 13.13
CA ASP A 137 -1.99 1.44 13.29
C ASP A 137 -2.05 2.22 14.60
N THR A 138 -2.17 3.54 14.47
CA THR A 138 -2.21 4.45 15.63
C THR A 138 -3.51 4.38 16.43
N GLU A 139 -4.61 3.88 15.87
CA GLU A 139 -5.88 3.71 16.57
C GLU A 139 -5.84 2.46 17.45
N THR A 140 -5.41 1.34 16.87
CA THR A 140 -5.38 0.04 17.55
C THR A 140 -4.11 -0.20 18.36
N LYS A 141 -3.04 0.58 18.09
CA LYS A 141 -1.70 0.41 18.67
C LYS A 141 -1.09 -0.96 18.35
N THR A 142 -1.35 -1.45 17.14
CA THR A 142 -0.88 -2.73 16.61
C THR A 142 -0.32 -2.55 15.21
N PHE A 143 0.33 -3.57 14.67
CA PHE A 143 0.86 -3.56 13.31
C PHE A 143 -0.01 -4.39 12.35
N ILE A 144 -0.20 -3.88 11.13
CA ILE A 144 -0.98 -4.54 10.08
C ILE A 144 -0.09 -4.75 8.84
N GLU A 145 -0.18 -5.91 8.21
CA GLU A 145 0.50 -6.14 6.93
C GLU A 145 -0.08 -5.22 5.86
N SER A 146 0.77 -4.49 5.14
CA SER A 146 0.32 -3.43 4.21
C SER A 146 -0.20 -3.94 2.88
N GLY A 147 0.25 -5.12 2.44
CA GLY A 147 0.04 -5.60 1.07
C GLY A 147 0.83 -4.79 0.01
N PHE A 148 1.87 -4.05 0.40
CA PHE A 148 2.75 -3.38 -0.55
C PHE A 148 3.51 -4.40 -1.40
N GLU A 149 3.37 -4.26 -2.72
CA GLU A 149 3.97 -5.17 -3.68
C GLU A 149 4.94 -4.43 -4.60
N GLY A 150 5.97 -5.16 -5.05
CA GLY A 150 6.98 -4.66 -5.96
C GLY A 150 8.36 -5.17 -5.61
N THR A 151 9.35 -4.75 -6.40
CA THR A 151 10.75 -5.12 -6.17
C THR A 151 11.60 -3.88 -6.03
N ASN A 152 12.56 -3.91 -5.11
CA ASN A 152 13.46 -2.80 -4.82
C ASN A 152 12.69 -1.52 -4.51
N LEU A 153 11.70 -1.64 -3.60
CA LEU A 153 10.93 -0.48 -3.18
C LEU A 153 11.84 0.51 -2.45
N VAL A 154 11.72 1.79 -2.81
CA VAL A 154 12.39 2.91 -2.15
C VAL A 154 11.32 3.91 -1.73
N PHE A 155 11.32 4.25 -0.45
CA PHE A 155 10.37 5.16 0.17
C PHE A 155 11.01 6.54 0.32
N ASP A 156 10.42 7.56 -0.28
CA ASP A 156 10.91 8.93 -0.19
C ASP A 156 9.91 9.77 0.62
N GLY A 157 10.22 9.99 1.90
CA GLY A 157 9.39 10.79 2.79
C GLY A 157 9.28 12.27 2.40
N SER A 158 10.18 12.80 1.56
CA SER A 158 10.13 14.19 1.12
C SER A 158 9.08 14.43 0.04
N SER A 159 9.00 13.54 -0.95
CA SER A 159 8.00 13.56 -2.01
C SER A 159 6.74 12.74 -1.67
N LYS A 160 6.79 11.95 -0.58
CA LYS A 160 5.78 10.96 -0.20
C LYS A 160 5.47 10.00 -1.34
N THR A 161 6.52 9.51 -1.99
CA THR A 161 6.41 8.55 -3.09
C THR A 161 7.14 7.26 -2.78
N ILE A 162 6.67 6.19 -3.38
CA ILE A 162 7.32 4.89 -3.38
C ILE A 162 7.76 4.61 -4.80
N THR A 163 9.02 4.26 -5.01
CA THR A 163 9.51 3.82 -6.33
C THR A 163 9.84 2.35 -6.29
N SER A 164 9.47 1.63 -7.35
CA SER A 164 9.79 0.22 -7.58
C SER A 164 10.67 0.12 -8.81
N ARG A 165 11.64 -0.79 -8.79
CA ARG A 165 12.51 -1.06 -9.93
C ARG A 165 12.71 -2.55 -10.10
N ASN A 166 12.23 -3.09 -11.21
CA ASN A 166 12.37 -4.50 -11.57
C ASN A 166 13.33 -4.67 -12.75
N ARG A 167 14.21 -5.68 -12.68
CA ARG A 167 15.01 -6.15 -13.82
C ARG A 167 14.58 -7.54 -14.24
N SER A 168 14.38 -7.77 -15.52
CA SER A 168 14.03 -9.08 -16.06
C SER A 168 14.83 -9.42 -17.32
N ARG A 169 14.62 -10.62 -17.88
CA ARG A 169 15.29 -11.10 -19.11
C ARG A 169 16.82 -10.95 -19.06
N ALA A 170 17.44 -11.42 -17.98
CA ALA A 170 18.89 -11.31 -17.74
C ALA A 170 19.41 -9.85 -17.74
N GLY A 171 18.56 -8.89 -17.40
CA GLY A 171 18.89 -7.47 -17.33
C GLY A 171 18.54 -6.70 -18.61
N ALA A 172 18.07 -7.39 -19.65
CA ALA A 172 17.69 -6.78 -20.92
C ALA A 172 16.33 -6.06 -20.89
N SER A 173 15.61 -6.13 -19.76
CA SER A 173 14.37 -5.38 -19.57
C SER A 173 14.36 -4.77 -18.16
N VAL A 174 13.93 -3.52 -18.07
CA VAL A 174 13.80 -2.77 -16.82
C VAL A 174 12.42 -2.14 -16.78
N ALA A 175 11.70 -2.35 -15.68
CA ALA A 175 10.47 -1.62 -15.39
C ALA A 175 10.70 -0.77 -14.14
N SER A 176 10.32 0.51 -14.20
CA SER A 176 10.31 1.42 -13.06
C SER A 176 8.90 1.96 -12.87
N GLN A 177 8.45 1.99 -11.62
CA GLN A 177 7.11 2.44 -11.25
C GLN A 177 7.21 3.40 -10.08
N THR A 178 6.37 4.44 -10.08
CA THR A 178 6.26 5.41 -8.98
C THR A 178 4.83 5.42 -8.48
N TYR A 179 4.67 5.37 -7.16
CA TYR A 179 3.39 5.31 -6.48
C TYR A 179 3.23 6.46 -5.49
N LYS A 180 1.98 6.83 -5.24
CA LYS A 180 1.56 7.59 -4.05
C LYS A 180 0.62 6.74 -3.23
N LEU A 181 0.62 6.94 -1.92
CA LEU A 181 -0.30 6.24 -1.02
C LEU A 181 -1.63 6.97 -0.90
N VAL A 182 -2.71 6.20 -0.95
CA VAL A 182 -4.07 6.62 -0.60
C VAL A 182 -4.62 5.54 0.33
N ASP A 183 -4.96 5.89 1.57
CA ASP A 183 -5.48 4.95 2.57
C ASP A 183 -4.62 3.67 2.72
N ASN A 184 -3.30 3.85 2.84
CA ASN A 184 -2.31 2.77 2.88
C ASN A 184 -2.36 1.82 1.67
N GLN A 185 -2.84 2.28 0.52
CA GLN A 185 -2.79 1.55 -0.76
C GLN A 185 -1.89 2.27 -1.75
N MET A 186 -1.05 1.49 -2.45
CA MET A 186 -0.16 2.01 -3.49
C MET A 186 -0.94 2.32 -4.77
N ILE A 187 -1.05 3.61 -5.10
CA ILE A 187 -1.64 4.07 -6.36
C ILE A 187 -0.53 4.41 -7.35
N LEU A 188 -0.47 3.67 -8.45
CA LEU A 188 0.49 3.90 -9.52
C LEU A 188 0.22 5.25 -10.17
N ILE A 189 1.24 6.10 -10.23
CA ILE A 189 1.17 7.43 -10.84
C ILE A 189 2.12 7.60 -12.02
N GLU A 190 3.13 6.74 -12.15
CA GLU A 190 4.06 6.77 -13.27
C GLU A 190 4.67 5.38 -13.50
N GLN A 191 4.88 5.05 -14.76
CA GLN A 191 5.54 3.81 -15.15
C GLN A 191 6.40 4.07 -16.38
N GLN A 192 7.59 3.47 -16.39
CA GLN A 192 8.52 3.48 -17.51
C GLN A 192 9.05 2.06 -17.75
N CYS A 193 9.05 1.63 -19.01
CA CYS A 193 9.54 0.33 -19.43
C CYS A 193 10.67 0.52 -20.44
N LEU A 194 11.80 -0.12 -20.18
CA LEU A 194 12.98 -0.05 -21.03
C LEU A 194 13.33 -1.45 -21.52
N GLU A 195 13.65 -1.58 -22.80
CA GLU A 195 14.22 -2.79 -23.38
C GLU A 195 15.59 -2.52 -23.97
N ALA A 196 16.50 -3.49 -23.82
CA ALA A 196 17.83 -3.40 -24.36
C ALA A 196 17.78 -3.43 -25.88
N MET A 197 18.38 -2.42 -26.51
CA MET A 197 18.49 -2.35 -27.96
C MET A 197 19.34 -3.49 -28.48
N ARG A 198 19.01 -3.98 -29.67
CA ARG A 198 19.69 -5.10 -30.32
C ARG A 198 20.13 -4.73 -31.72
N ASP A 199 21.30 -5.24 -32.10
CA ASP A 199 21.75 -5.20 -33.49
C ASP A 199 20.82 -6.07 -34.36
N GLU A 200 20.25 -5.49 -35.41
CA GLU A 200 19.24 -6.17 -36.24
C GLU A 200 19.81 -7.40 -36.98
N ALA A 201 21.09 -7.39 -37.33
CA ALA A 201 21.71 -8.47 -38.11
C ALA A 201 22.08 -9.67 -37.22
N THR A 202 22.52 -9.42 -35.99
CA THR A 202 23.07 -10.44 -35.09
C THR A 202 22.16 -10.79 -33.91
N GLY A 203 21.21 -9.92 -33.55
CA GLY A 203 20.34 -10.05 -32.38
C GLY A 203 21.05 -9.78 -31.04
N ASN A 204 22.32 -9.37 -31.08
CA ASN A 204 23.11 -9.09 -29.89
C ASN A 204 22.70 -7.77 -29.23
N VAL A 205 22.81 -7.71 -27.91
CA VAL A 205 22.56 -6.47 -27.14
C VAL A 205 23.62 -5.42 -27.46
N LEU A 206 23.20 -4.17 -27.63
CA LEU A 206 24.08 -3.04 -27.87
C LEU A 206 24.66 -2.49 -26.56
N PHE A 207 25.93 -2.06 -26.62
CA PHE A 207 26.64 -1.41 -25.52
C PHE A 207 27.17 -0.04 -25.94
N ASN A 208 27.17 0.93 -25.02
CA ASN A 208 27.76 2.26 -25.25
C ASN A 208 29.30 2.23 -25.06
N GLU A 209 29.95 3.39 -25.20
CA GLU A 209 31.41 3.52 -25.05
C GLU A 209 31.92 3.15 -23.65
N ASP A 210 31.06 3.26 -22.64
CA ASP A 210 31.34 2.91 -21.23
C ASP A 210 31.01 1.44 -20.91
N ASN A 211 30.69 0.63 -21.93
CA ASN A 211 30.34 -0.79 -21.81
C ASN A 211 29.05 -1.04 -20.99
N GLU A 212 28.12 -0.09 -21.04
CA GLU A 212 26.77 -0.21 -20.47
C GLU A 212 25.76 -0.58 -21.55
N ILE A 213 24.72 -1.33 -21.18
CA ILE A 213 23.64 -1.70 -22.12
C ILE A 213 22.91 -0.44 -22.58
N VAL A 214 22.72 -0.33 -23.90
CA VAL A 214 21.87 0.72 -24.49
C VAL A 214 20.41 0.28 -24.42
N PHE A 215 19.57 1.12 -23.84
CA PHE A 215 18.13 0.88 -23.71
C PHE A 215 17.33 1.85 -24.59
N GLU A 216 16.18 1.38 -25.05
CA GLU A 216 15.12 2.23 -25.58
C GLU A 216 13.87 2.14 -24.71
N GLU A 217 13.09 3.22 -24.67
CA GLU A 217 11.81 3.23 -24.00
C GLU A 217 10.77 2.53 -24.87
N VAL A 218 10.05 1.59 -24.27
CA VAL A 218 8.98 0.83 -24.92
C VAL A 218 7.67 1.06 -24.19
N ASP A 219 6.57 0.83 -24.90
CA ASP A 219 5.25 0.97 -24.28
C ASP A 219 5.05 -0.08 -23.19
N CYS A 220 4.75 0.42 -22.00
CA CYS A 220 4.26 -0.39 -20.92
C CYS A 220 2.83 -0.82 -21.28
N HIS A 221 2.58 -2.11 -21.42
CA HIS A 221 1.29 -2.65 -21.90
C HIS A 221 0.12 -2.48 -20.90
N THR A 222 0.00 -1.35 -20.19
CA THR A 222 -0.66 -1.26 -18.88
C THR A 222 -1.61 -0.08 -18.69
N HIS A 223 -2.03 0.65 -19.73
CA HIS A 223 -3.08 1.66 -19.57
C HIS A 223 -4.42 1.12 -20.09
N TYR A 224 -5.40 1.00 -19.20
CA TYR A 224 -6.78 0.77 -19.58
C TYR A 224 -7.37 2.03 -20.26
N LEU A 225 -7.09 3.21 -19.70
CA LEU A 225 -7.46 4.50 -20.27
C LEU A 225 -6.30 5.48 -20.13
N ASP A 226 -6.01 6.22 -21.19
CA ASP A 226 -5.11 7.39 -21.18
C ASP A 226 -5.74 8.48 -22.04
N MET A 227 -6.10 9.60 -21.44
CA MET A 227 -6.97 10.60 -22.05
C MET A 227 -6.43 12.00 -21.82
N GLN A 228 -6.42 12.82 -22.86
CA GLN A 228 -6.24 14.26 -22.76
C GLN A 228 -7.61 14.93 -22.74
N LEU A 229 -7.91 15.66 -21.67
CA LEU A 229 -9.21 16.24 -21.39
C LEU A 229 -9.13 17.77 -21.29
N GLN A 230 -10.21 18.45 -21.68
CA GLN A 230 -10.36 19.91 -21.52
C GLN A 230 -11.74 20.25 -20.96
N SER A 231 -11.79 21.10 -19.94
CA SER A 231 -13.06 21.61 -19.42
C SER A 231 -13.80 22.44 -20.47
N VAL A 232 -15.13 22.42 -20.42
CA VAL A 232 -15.98 23.26 -21.29
C VAL A 232 -16.81 24.27 -20.49
N GLY A 233 -17.26 25.34 -21.15
CA GLY A 233 -18.18 26.32 -20.56
C GLY A 233 -17.57 27.30 -19.54
N LEU A 234 -16.25 27.29 -19.34
CA LEU A 234 -15.57 28.26 -18.46
C LEU A 234 -15.02 29.45 -19.25
N THR A 235 -14.88 30.59 -18.57
CA THR A 235 -14.14 31.76 -19.09
C THR A 235 -12.68 31.41 -19.40
N THR A 236 -12.09 30.51 -18.62
CA THR A 236 -10.76 29.96 -18.86
C THR A 236 -10.83 28.45 -18.63
N ASN A 237 -10.68 27.70 -19.71
CA ASN A 237 -10.72 26.24 -19.65
C ASN A 237 -9.39 25.67 -19.16
N PHE A 238 -9.44 24.65 -18.32
CA PHE A 238 -8.28 23.88 -17.90
C PHE A 238 -8.11 22.63 -18.75
N LYS A 239 -6.89 22.10 -18.81
CA LYS A 239 -6.54 20.86 -19.50
C LYS A 239 -5.82 19.93 -18.55
N LEU A 240 -6.07 18.63 -18.70
CA LEU A 240 -5.39 17.60 -17.92
C LEU A 240 -5.24 16.32 -18.73
N ARG A 241 -4.20 15.54 -18.42
CA ARG A 241 -4.11 14.13 -18.79
C ARG A 241 -4.71 13.32 -17.64
N MET A 242 -5.49 12.29 -17.96
CA MET A 242 -5.99 11.30 -17.01
C MET A 242 -5.55 9.93 -17.49
N ALA A 243 -4.96 9.13 -16.61
CA ALA A 243 -4.61 7.75 -16.90
C ALA A 243 -5.17 6.81 -15.82
N VAL A 244 -5.67 5.66 -16.25
CA VAL A 244 -6.19 4.56 -15.41
C VAL A 244 -5.51 3.27 -15.88
N TYR A 245 -4.93 2.52 -14.95
CA TYR A 245 -4.04 1.40 -15.28
C TYR A 245 -4.76 0.05 -15.43
N ASP A 246 -5.79 -0.21 -14.63
CA ASP A 246 -6.54 -1.47 -14.66
C ASP A 246 -8.05 -1.20 -14.75
N GLU A 247 -8.76 -2.01 -15.52
CA GLU A 247 -10.22 -2.00 -15.61
C GLU A 247 -10.88 -2.58 -14.35
N ASN A 248 -10.15 -3.40 -13.59
CA ASN A 248 -10.65 -4.18 -12.45
C ASN A 248 -10.13 -3.70 -11.08
N ILE A 249 -9.04 -2.90 -10.94
CA ILE A 249 -8.52 -2.45 -9.61
C ILE A 249 -7.85 -1.04 -9.55
N ALA A 250 -8.13 -0.36 -8.42
CA ALA A 250 -7.42 0.67 -7.62
C ALA A 250 -7.34 2.13 -8.06
N GLY A 251 -6.91 2.50 -9.27
CA GLY A 251 -6.68 3.93 -9.53
C GLY A 251 -5.75 4.28 -10.68
N GLY A 252 -5.23 5.50 -10.61
CA GLY A 252 -4.32 6.06 -11.60
C GLY A 252 -3.97 7.49 -11.24
N PHE A 253 -3.85 8.37 -12.23
CA PHE A 253 -3.56 9.77 -11.96
C PHE A 253 -4.29 10.75 -12.86
N VAL A 254 -4.36 11.99 -12.39
CA VAL A 254 -4.57 13.16 -13.23
C VAL A 254 -3.37 14.09 -13.17
N PHE A 255 -3.08 14.75 -14.29
CA PHE A 255 -1.98 15.67 -14.43
C PHE A 255 -2.43 16.91 -15.17
N TYR A 256 -2.66 17.98 -14.42
CA TYR A 256 -3.10 19.25 -14.99
C TYR A 256 -1.94 19.94 -15.70
N LYS A 257 -2.26 20.59 -16.82
CA LYS A 257 -1.28 21.37 -17.58
C LYS A 257 -0.66 22.46 -16.69
N GLY A 258 0.66 22.38 -16.49
CA GLY A 258 1.42 23.36 -15.72
C GLY A 258 1.62 23.01 -14.24
N GLN A 259 1.12 21.87 -13.77
CA GLN A 259 1.50 21.32 -12.47
C GLN A 259 2.82 20.55 -12.57
N ALA A 260 3.52 20.47 -11.43
CA ALA A 260 4.77 19.72 -11.32
C ALA A 260 4.54 18.24 -11.01
N GLU A 261 3.44 17.92 -10.32
CA GLU A 261 3.17 16.58 -9.80
C GLU A 261 1.88 16.01 -10.35
N ARG A 262 1.87 14.67 -10.46
CA ARG A 262 0.68 13.89 -10.74
C ARG A 262 -0.13 13.71 -9.45
N ILE A 263 -1.44 13.81 -9.56
CA ILE A 263 -2.39 13.67 -8.45
C ILE A 263 -3.02 12.28 -8.57
N PRO A 264 -2.91 11.41 -7.55
CA PRO A 264 -3.51 10.09 -7.60
C PRO A 264 -5.03 10.20 -7.64
N ILE A 265 -5.65 9.33 -8.45
CA ILE A 265 -7.09 9.09 -8.42
C ILE A 265 -7.34 7.67 -7.93
N HIS A 266 -8.31 7.50 -7.05
CA HIS A 266 -8.67 6.22 -6.46
C HIS A 266 -10.09 5.82 -6.86
N TYR A 267 -10.29 4.57 -7.25
CA TYR A 267 -11.62 4.06 -7.59
C TYR A 267 -12.53 4.02 -6.36
N ASP A 268 -13.70 4.64 -6.44
CA ASP A 268 -14.70 4.68 -5.36
C ASP A 268 -15.80 3.63 -5.59
N ARG A 269 -16.50 3.74 -6.73
CA ARG A 269 -17.63 2.86 -7.05
C ARG A 269 -17.99 2.88 -8.54
N GLU A 270 -18.89 1.97 -8.89
CA GLU A 270 -19.51 1.87 -10.21
C GLU A 270 -21.04 1.89 -10.09
N GLU A 271 -21.70 2.52 -11.06
CA GLU A 271 -23.15 2.49 -11.24
C GLU A 271 -23.50 2.05 -12.67
N VAL A 272 -24.40 1.06 -12.81
CA VAL A 272 -24.93 0.67 -14.14
C VAL A 272 -26.01 1.67 -14.55
N VAL A 273 -25.75 2.42 -15.62
CA VAL A 273 -26.68 3.42 -16.16
C VAL A 273 -27.65 2.78 -17.16
N GLU A 274 -27.19 1.79 -17.91
CA GLU A 274 -28.01 1.07 -18.89
C GLU A 274 -27.58 -0.40 -18.97
N ASP A 275 -28.50 -1.31 -18.62
CA ASP A 275 -28.30 -2.75 -18.72
C ASP A 275 -28.61 -3.23 -20.14
N ARG A 276 -27.60 -3.82 -20.79
CA ARG A 276 -27.67 -4.39 -22.14
C ARG A 276 -27.16 -5.84 -22.19
N SER A 277 -27.05 -6.49 -21.02
CA SER A 277 -26.59 -7.88 -20.90
C SER A 277 -27.43 -8.87 -21.72
N GLY A 278 -28.74 -8.61 -21.86
CA GLY A 278 -29.66 -9.38 -22.70
C GLY A 278 -29.48 -9.21 -24.21
N GLU A 279 -28.69 -8.22 -24.65
CA GLU A 279 -28.43 -7.90 -26.07
C GLU A 279 -27.05 -8.38 -26.54
N GLY A 280 -26.29 -9.07 -25.69
CA GLY A 280 -24.91 -9.47 -25.99
C GLY A 280 -23.95 -8.29 -26.10
N ARG A 281 -24.27 -7.15 -25.48
CA ARG A 281 -23.45 -5.93 -25.48
C ARG A 281 -23.03 -5.56 -24.04
N PRO A 282 -21.87 -4.90 -23.86
CA PRO A 282 -21.50 -4.37 -22.55
C PRO A 282 -22.53 -3.35 -22.04
N ASN A 283 -22.74 -3.36 -20.73
CA ASN A 283 -23.55 -2.35 -20.05
C ASN A 283 -22.90 -0.97 -20.18
N THR A 284 -23.72 0.08 -20.16
CA THR A 284 -23.24 1.45 -19.96
C THR A 284 -23.08 1.67 -18.47
N ARG A 285 -21.89 2.09 -18.03
CA ARG A 285 -21.51 2.19 -16.62
C ARG A 285 -20.92 3.56 -16.32
N GLN A 286 -21.12 4.04 -15.11
CA GLN A 286 -20.44 5.21 -14.56
C GLN A 286 -19.43 4.76 -13.52
N LEU A 287 -18.17 5.08 -13.74
CA LEU A 287 -17.08 4.86 -12.80
C LEU A 287 -16.77 6.15 -12.06
N PHE A 288 -16.68 6.08 -10.73
CA PHE A 288 -16.39 7.21 -9.86
C PHE A 288 -14.98 7.07 -9.33
N TYR A 289 -14.17 8.10 -9.53
CA TYR A 289 -12.79 8.18 -9.05
C TYR A 289 -12.59 9.41 -8.18
N ASN A 290 -12.15 9.21 -6.94
CA ASN A 290 -11.79 10.27 -6.02
C ASN A 290 -10.42 10.82 -6.38
N GLU A 291 -10.33 12.13 -6.58
CA GLU A 291 -9.06 12.85 -6.73
C GLU A 291 -8.49 13.16 -5.35
N ILE A 292 -7.32 12.61 -5.05
CA ILE A 292 -6.71 12.73 -3.72
C ILE A 292 -5.59 13.77 -3.76
N TYR A 293 -5.84 14.93 -3.16
CA TYR A 293 -4.89 16.02 -3.09
C TYR A 293 -4.52 16.31 -1.64
N GLN A 294 -3.22 16.26 -1.33
CA GLN A 294 -2.71 16.44 0.03
C GLN A 294 -3.35 15.50 1.07
N GLY A 295 -3.65 14.26 0.66
CA GLY A 295 -4.24 13.24 1.52
C GLY A 295 -5.77 13.30 1.63
N GLU A 296 -6.42 14.29 1.01
CA GLU A 296 -7.86 14.49 1.14
C GLU A 296 -8.56 14.40 -0.22
N VAL A 297 -9.84 13.99 -0.21
CA VAL A 297 -10.67 14.00 -1.42
C VAL A 297 -10.94 15.45 -1.84
N ASN A 298 -10.36 15.84 -2.97
CA ASN A 298 -10.49 17.19 -3.53
C ASN A 298 -11.65 17.32 -4.53
N GLY A 299 -12.04 16.21 -5.15
CA GLY A 299 -13.15 16.11 -6.08
C GLY A 299 -13.31 14.70 -6.61
N VAL A 300 -14.30 14.52 -7.49
CA VAL A 300 -14.67 13.22 -8.04
C VAL A 300 -14.75 13.31 -9.55
N TYR A 301 -14.01 12.48 -10.25
CA TYR A 301 -14.21 12.24 -11.67
C TYR A 301 -15.27 11.17 -11.87
N VAL A 302 -16.17 11.40 -12.81
CA VAL A 302 -17.19 10.43 -13.22
C VAL A 302 -16.98 10.15 -14.71
N LEU A 303 -16.65 8.91 -15.03
CA LEU A 303 -16.41 8.43 -16.39
C LEU A 303 -17.60 7.58 -16.81
N THR A 304 -18.25 7.94 -17.92
CA THR A 304 -19.32 7.12 -18.53
C THR A 304 -18.72 6.24 -19.62
N ILE A 305 -18.75 4.92 -19.45
CA ILE A 305 -18.09 3.95 -20.32
C ILE A 305 -19.05 2.87 -20.84
N GLN A 306 -18.75 2.28 -22.01
CA GLN A 306 -19.33 1.03 -22.51
C GLN A 306 -18.22 0.21 -23.18
N GLY A 307 -17.94 -0.98 -22.63
CA GLY A 307 -16.77 -1.75 -23.06
C GLY A 307 -15.49 -0.94 -22.87
N ALA A 308 -14.66 -0.82 -23.90
CA ALA A 308 -13.42 -0.05 -23.89
C ALA A 308 -13.58 1.45 -24.28
N VAL A 309 -14.82 1.92 -24.48
CA VAL A 309 -15.09 3.29 -24.95
C VAL A 309 -15.55 4.17 -23.81
N CYS A 310 -14.90 5.33 -23.64
CA CYS A 310 -15.33 6.39 -22.74
C CYS A 310 -16.08 7.48 -23.52
N TYR A 311 -17.34 7.75 -23.16
CA TYR A 311 -18.21 8.72 -23.85
C TYR A 311 -18.18 10.11 -23.24
N ASP A 312 -18.16 10.15 -21.93
CA ASP A 312 -18.34 11.37 -21.16
C ASP A 312 -17.47 11.33 -19.92
N VAL A 313 -16.85 12.46 -19.61
CA VAL A 313 -16.08 12.64 -18.41
C VAL A 313 -16.52 13.94 -17.77
N ARG A 314 -16.86 13.89 -16.49
CA ARG A 314 -17.18 15.09 -15.70
C ARG A 314 -16.42 15.09 -14.40
N TYR A 315 -16.13 16.27 -13.89
CA TYR A 315 -15.48 16.48 -12.60
C TYR A 315 -16.43 17.20 -11.65
N ILE A 316 -16.68 16.62 -10.48
CA ILE A 316 -17.46 17.21 -9.40
C ILE A 316 -16.48 17.70 -8.35
N ARG A 317 -16.39 19.02 -8.18
CA ARG A 317 -15.43 19.61 -7.25
C ARG A 317 -15.89 19.45 -5.80
N GLY A 318 -15.03 18.96 -4.92
CA GLY A 318 -15.38 18.64 -3.53
C GLY A 318 -15.83 19.86 -2.71
N LYS A 319 -15.14 21.00 -2.84
CA LYS A 319 -15.41 22.18 -1.99
C LYS A 319 -16.78 22.83 -2.16
N ASP A 320 -17.45 22.67 -3.31
CA ASP A 320 -18.71 23.35 -3.61
C ASP A 320 -19.68 22.57 -4.50
N GLY A 321 -19.36 21.32 -4.83
CA GLY A 321 -20.21 20.44 -5.64
C GLY A 321 -20.39 20.90 -7.09
N ARG A 322 -19.61 21.88 -7.57
CA ARG A 322 -19.71 22.35 -8.95
C ARG A 322 -19.22 21.26 -9.91
N THR A 323 -20.03 20.99 -10.92
CA THR A 323 -19.73 20.04 -11.99
C THR A 323 -19.09 20.75 -13.19
N PHE A 324 -18.09 20.11 -13.77
CA PHE A 324 -17.38 20.55 -14.96
C PHE A 324 -17.37 19.42 -15.98
N ASP A 325 -17.96 19.65 -17.14
CA ASP A 325 -17.89 18.68 -18.24
C ASP A 325 -16.51 18.77 -18.89
N LEU A 326 -15.92 17.62 -19.19
CA LEU A 326 -14.59 17.48 -19.75
C LEU A 326 -14.67 16.82 -21.12
N LYS A 327 -14.27 17.56 -22.15
CA LYS A 327 -14.23 17.05 -23.51
C LYS A 327 -12.91 16.32 -23.77
N LEU A 328 -12.99 15.12 -24.34
CA LEU A 328 -11.84 14.41 -24.90
C LEU A 328 -11.21 15.19 -26.06
N ILE A 329 -9.90 15.45 -25.95
CA ILE A 329 -9.08 16.08 -26.98
C ILE A 329 -8.35 15.00 -27.78
N SER A 330 -7.80 14.01 -27.10
CA SER A 330 -7.14 12.83 -27.69
C SER A 330 -7.14 11.69 -26.68
N GLN A 331 -7.09 10.46 -27.21
CA GLN A 331 -6.88 9.20 -26.49
C GLN A 331 -5.70 8.50 -27.17
#